data_AF-A0A1H2HGA9-F1
#
_entry.id   AF-A0A1H2HGA9-F1
#
_cell.length_a   1.000
_cell.length_b   1.000
_cell.length_c   1.000
_cell.angle_alpha   90.00
_cell.angle_beta   90.00
_cell.angle_gamma   90.00
#
_symmetry.space_group_name_H-M   'P 1'
#
loop_
_entity.id
_entity.type
_entity.pdbx_description
1 polymer ?
#
loop_
_entity_poly.entity_id
_entity_poly.type
_entity_poly.pdbx_seq_one_letter_code
_entity_poly.pdbx_strand_id
1 'polypeptide(L)'
;MQMSFGTLELAERLKRENVLVKIEALIEWEDLRPKLTGLYKRELSHGGGQEPFDGLLMFKAILLGQWHSLSDAALEQALCVRIDFLQFCGLS
;
A
#
# COMPACT_ATOMS: atom_id res chain seq x y z
N MET A 1 22.07 5.61 6.91
CA MET A 1 21.15 6.64 6.39
C MET A 1 20.74 7.53 7.56
N GLN A 2 20.92 8.85 7.44
CA GLN A 2 20.55 9.80 8.49
C GLN A 2 19.04 10.08 8.37
N MET A 3 18.27 9.76 9.40
CA MET A 3 16.83 10.01 9.43
C MET A 3 16.59 11.50 9.65
N SER A 4 15.86 12.14 8.74
CA SER A 4 15.45 13.54 8.83
C SER A 4 14.55 13.75 10.05
N PHE A 5 14.56 14.96 10.62
CA PHE A 5 13.67 15.34 11.73
C PHE A 5 12.20 14.97 11.47
N GLY A 6 11.73 15.15 10.23
CA GLY A 6 10.37 14.79 9.82
C GLY A 6 10.10 13.28 9.80
N THR A 7 11.10 12.44 9.52
CA THR A 7 10.90 10.98 9.49
C THR A 7 10.88 10.37 10.88
N LEU A 8 11.60 10.97 11.84
CA LEU A 8 11.60 10.54 13.24
C LEU A 8 10.26 10.81 13.91
N GLU A 9 9.70 12.02 13.77
CA GLU A 9 8.40 12.37 14.35
C GLU A 9 7.26 11.54 13.72
N LEU A 10 7.31 11.32 12.40
CA LEU A 10 6.34 10.48 11.72
C LEU A 10 6.36 9.04 12.23
N ALA A 11 7.55 8.47 12.39
CA ALA A 11 7.73 7.13 12.94
C ALA A 11 7.18 7.03 14.37
N GLU A 12 7.36 8.05 15.21
CA GLU A 12 6.77 8.08 16.56
C GLU A 12 5.24 8.15 16.52
N ARG A 13 4.66 8.98 15.65
CA ARG A 13 3.21 9.11 15.48
C ARG A 13 2.56 7.82 15.00
N LEU A 14 3.23 7.07 14.12
CA LEU A 14 2.73 5.79 13.63
C LEU A 14 2.93 4.64 14.64
N LYS A 15 4.01 4.65 15.42
CA LYS A 15 4.29 3.56 16.38
C LYS A 15 3.36 3.51 17.58
N ARG A 16 2.74 4.64 17.98
CA ARG A 16 2.00 4.66 19.25
C ARG A 16 0.82 3.71 19.27
N GLU A 17 0.00 3.61 18.22
CA GLU A 17 -1.18 2.72 18.23
C GLU A 17 -1.62 2.21 16.83
N ASN A 18 -0.76 2.26 15.80
CA ASN A 18 -1.23 1.94 14.45
C ASN A 18 -1.37 0.43 14.19
N VAL A 19 -2.62 -0.01 13.99
CA VAL A 19 -2.97 -1.41 13.68
C VAL A 19 -2.39 -1.86 12.34
N LEU A 20 -2.30 -0.99 11.33
CA LEU A 20 -1.75 -1.32 10.03
C LEU A 20 -0.26 -1.63 10.10
N VAL A 21 0.50 -0.95 10.96
CA VAL A 21 1.93 -1.28 11.18
C VAL A 21 2.09 -2.67 11.80
N LYS A 22 1.17 -3.08 12.68
CA LYS A 22 1.17 -4.43 13.25
C LYS A 22 0.81 -5.46 12.19
N ILE A 23 -0.22 -5.20 11.38
CA ILE A 23 -0.63 -6.08 10.29
C ILE A 23 0.49 -6.23 9.25
N GLU A 24 1.17 -5.13 8.92
CA GLU A 24 2.31 -5.12 8.00
C GLU A 24 3.40 -6.10 8.46
N ALA A 25 3.70 -6.12 9.77
CA ALA A 25 4.72 -7.00 10.35
C ALA A 25 4.26 -8.45 10.60
N LEU A 26 2.94 -8.73 10.56
CA LEU A 26 2.38 -10.05 10.84
C LEU A 26 2.23 -10.93 9.60
N ILE A 27 2.26 -10.33 8.41
CA ILE A 27 1.99 -11.01 7.15
C ILE A 27 3.25 -10.96 6.28
N GLU A 28 3.66 -12.12 5.76
CA GLU A 28 4.71 -12.22 4.75
C GLU A 28 4.15 -11.78 3.38
N TRP A 29 4.11 -10.46 3.14
CA TRP A 29 3.47 -9.88 1.94
C TRP A 29 4.13 -10.27 0.63
N GLU A 30 5.44 -10.48 0.64
CA GLU A 30 6.20 -10.86 -0.55
C GLU A 30 5.81 -12.25 -1.07
N ASP A 31 5.37 -13.17 -0.19
CA ASP A 31 4.84 -14.48 -0.58
C ASP A 31 3.50 -14.39 -1.33
N LEU A 32 2.81 -13.24 -1.25
CA LEU A 32 1.57 -12.98 -1.97
C LEU A 32 1.83 -12.43 -3.38
N ARG A 33 2.97 -11.76 -3.63
CA ARG A 33 3.30 -11.22 -4.96
C ARG A 33 3.16 -12.22 -6.09
N PRO A 34 3.74 -13.44 -6.05
CA PRO A 34 3.61 -14.40 -7.15
C PRO A 34 2.17 -14.88 -7.36
N LYS A 35 1.28 -14.70 -6.38
CA LYS A 35 -0.15 -15.03 -6.51
C LYS A 35 -0.95 -13.92 -7.18
N LEU A 36 -0.38 -12.71 -7.25
CA LEU A 36 -0.99 -11.52 -7.84
C LEU A 36 -0.46 -11.25 -9.26
N THR A 37 0.45 -12.08 -9.78
CA THR A 37 0.95 -11.97 -11.16
C THR A 37 -0.04 -12.56 -12.17
N GLY A 38 -0.09 -12.00 -13.37
CA GLY A 38 -0.93 -12.51 -14.47
C GLY A 38 -2.39 -12.06 -14.39
N LEU A 39 -2.72 -11.17 -13.44
CA LEU A 39 -4.04 -10.54 -13.35
C LEU A 39 -4.27 -9.56 -14.50
N TYR A 40 -3.21 -8.92 -14.99
CA TYR A 40 -3.30 -8.01 -16.11
C TYR A 40 -2.92 -8.76 -17.40
N LYS A 41 -3.86 -8.84 -18.35
CA LYS A 41 -3.60 -9.40 -19.69
C LYS A 41 -2.36 -8.78 -20.38
N ARG A 42 -2.03 -7.53 -20.01
CA ARG A 42 -0.87 -6.79 -20.52
C ARG A 42 0.48 -7.28 -20.00
N GLU A 43 0.54 -7.89 -18.82
CA GLU A 43 1.77 -8.51 -18.31
C GLU A 43 2.26 -9.61 -19.27
N LEU A 44 1.32 -10.27 -19.96
CA LEU A 44 1.59 -11.34 -20.91
C LEU A 44 1.77 -10.85 -22.36
N SER A 45 1.24 -9.67 -22.70
CA SER A 45 1.16 -9.22 -24.11
C SER A 45 2.14 -8.10 -24.49
N HIS A 46 2.88 -7.53 -23.54
CA HIS A 46 3.87 -6.44 -23.74
C HIS A 46 3.37 -5.27 -24.62
N GLY A 47 2.06 -5.01 -24.62
CA GLY A 47 1.48 -3.90 -25.37
C GLY A 47 1.81 -2.54 -24.74
N GLY A 48 2.11 -1.53 -25.57
CA GLY A 48 2.43 -0.16 -25.12
C GLY A 48 1.29 0.55 -24.36
N GLY A 49 1.62 1.65 -23.65
CA GLY A 49 0.72 2.43 -22.79
C GLY A 49 1.16 2.42 -21.32
N GLN A 50 0.43 3.11 -20.42
CA GLN A 50 0.77 3.19 -18.99
C GLN A 50 0.93 1.80 -18.37
N GLU A 51 2.01 1.61 -17.61
CA GLU A 51 2.29 0.37 -16.89
C GLU A 51 1.24 0.15 -15.78
N PRO A 52 0.81 -1.11 -15.55
CA PRO A 52 -0.08 -1.41 -14.45
C PRO A 52 0.61 -1.10 -13.10
N PHE A 53 -0.20 -0.74 -12.10
CA PHE A 53 0.29 -0.61 -10.74
C PHE A 53 0.81 -1.94 -10.22
N ASP A 54 1.72 -1.86 -9.25
CA ASP A 54 2.21 -3.02 -8.52
C ASP A 54 1.03 -3.81 -7.91
N GLY A 55 0.98 -5.12 -8.17
CA GLY A 55 -0.14 -5.96 -7.76
C GLY A 55 -0.31 -6.03 -6.24
N LEU A 56 0.80 -6.03 -5.49
CA LEU A 56 0.76 -6.06 -4.03
C LEU A 56 0.26 -4.71 -3.47
N LEU A 57 0.71 -3.59 -4.04
CA LEU A 57 0.20 -2.27 -3.72
C LEU A 57 -1.32 -2.20 -3.94
N MET A 58 -1.79 -2.65 -5.10
CA MET A 58 -3.22 -2.63 -5.42
C MET A 58 -4.03 -3.51 -4.47
N PHE A 59 -3.51 -4.70 -4.14
CA PHE A 59 -4.14 -5.60 -3.17
C PHE A 59 -4.26 -4.97 -1.78
N LYS A 60 -3.19 -4.33 -1.28
CA LYS A 60 -3.21 -3.62 0.00
C LYS A 60 -4.19 -2.43 -0.01
N ALA A 61 -4.27 -1.68 -1.10
CA ALA A 61 -5.24 -0.60 -1.25
C ALA A 61 -6.69 -1.12 -1.17
N ILE A 62 -6.99 -2.25 -1.82
CA ILE A 62 -8.31 -2.88 -1.75
C ILE A 62 -8.63 -3.33 -0.32
N LEU A 63 -7.67 -3.93 0.40
CA LEU A 63 -7.86 -4.30 1.81
C LEU A 63 -8.22 -3.08 2.68
N LEU A 64 -7.52 -1.95 2.50
CA LEU A 64 -7.85 -0.71 3.20
C LEU A 64 -9.27 -0.23 2.87
N GLY A 65 -9.67 -0.29 1.60
CA GLY A 65 -11.03 0.04 1.18
C GLY A 65 -12.08 -0.83 1.89
N GLN A 66 -11.86 -2.15 1.96
CA GLN A 66 -12.78 -3.08 2.61
C GLN A 66 -12.83 -2.90 4.13
N TRP A 67 -11.68 -2.76 4.81
CA TRP A 67 -11.64 -2.64 6.27
C TRP A 67 -12.19 -1.31 6.79
N HIS A 68 -12.13 -0.26 5.97
CA HIS A 68 -12.63 1.07 6.33
C HIS A 68 -13.94 1.43 5.63
N SER A 69 -14.57 0.49 4.91
CA SER A 69 -15.82 0.68 4.17
C SER A 69 -15.78 1.91 3.24
N LEU A 70 -14.67 2.08 2.51
CA LEU A 70 -14.45 3.20 1.61
C LEU A 70 -14.90 2.85 0.19
N SER A 71 -15.47 3.84 -0.50
CA SER A 71 -15.60 3.78 -1.96
C SER A 71 -14.24 4.02 -2.62
N ASP A 72 -14.11 3.67 -3.91
CA ASP A 72 -12.86 3.86 -4.66
C ASP A 72 -12.37 5.32 -4.61
N ALA A 73 -13.28 6.30 -4.78
CA ALA A 73 -12.94 7.72 -4.68
C ALA A 73 -12.51 8.13 -3.26
N ALA A 74 -13.14 7.56 -2.22
CA ALA A 74 -12.77 7.84 -0.83
C ALA A 74 -11.42 7.18 -0.47
N LEU A 75 -11.13 6.01 -1.03
CA LEU A 75 -9.85 5.31 -0.88
C LEU A 75 -8.72 6.11 -1.52
N GLU A 76 -8.92 6.63 -2.73
CA GLU A 76 -7.94 7.49 -3.41
C GLU A 76 -7.63 8.73 -2.57
N GLN A 77 -8.66 9.42 -2.08
CA GLN A 77 -8.49 10.57 -1.19
C GLN A 77 -7.78 10.19 0.12
N ALA A 78 -8.12 9.04 0.70
CA ALA A 78 -7.47 8.56 1.91
C ALA A 78 -5.97 8.28 1.67
N LEU A 79 -5.60 7.64 0.55
CA LEU A 79 -4.19 7.39 0.21
C LEU A 79 -3.39 8.69 0.06
N CYS A 80 -4.01 9.78 -0.39
CA CYS A 80 -3.35 11.08 -0.51
C CYS A 80 -3.13 11.80 0.83
N VAL A 81 -3.97 11.56 1.84
CA VAL A 81 -4.00 12.36 3.09
C VAL A 81 -3.51 11.57 4.30
N ARG A 82 -3.75 10.25 4.33
CA ARG A 82 -3.45 9.38 5.46
C ARG A 82 -2.08 8.74 5.29
N ILE A 83 -1.13 9.22 6.07
CA ILE A 83 0.26 8.75 6.00
C ILE A 83 0.38 7.27 6.41
N ASP A 84 -0.51 6.78 7.27
CA ASP A 84 -0.54 5.37 7.64
C ASP A 84 -0.99 4.46 6.49
N PHE A 85 -1.93 4.93 5.65
CA PHE A 85 -2.36 4.19 4.46
C PHE A 85 -1.25 4.19 3.40
N LEU A 86 -0.63 5.36 3.20
CA LEU A 86 0.46 5.54 2.26
C LEU A 86 1.65 4.63 2.61
N GLN A 87 2.04 4.59 3.90
CA GLN A 87 3.10 3.71 4.37
C GLN A 87 2.71 2.22 4.27
N PHE A 88 1.48 1.84 4.61
CA PHE A 88 1.02 0.45 4.48
C PHE A 88 1.10 -0.05 3.04
N CYS A 89 0.74 0.80 2.07
CA CYS A 89 0.84 0.51 0.64
C CYS A 89 2.27 0.61 0.06
N GLY A 90 3.28 1.01 0.85
CA GLY A 90 4.68 1.13 0.39
C GLY A 90 4.94 2.32 -0.53
N LEU A 91 4.15 3.40 -0.41
CA LEU A 91 4.26 4.60 -1.24
C LEU A 91 5.17 5.70 -0.64
N SER A 92 5.79 5.44 0.52
CA SER A 92 6.56 6.42 1.33
C SER A 92 8.07 6.23 1.24
#